data_AF-A0A7V5RHJ2-F1
#
_entry.id   AF-A0A7V5RHJ2-F1
#
_cell.length_a   1.000
_cell.length_b   1.000
_cell.length_c   1.000
_cell.angle_alpha   90.00
_cell.angle_beta   90.00
_cell.angle_gamma   90.00
#
_symmetry.space_group_name_H-M   'P 1'
#
loop_
_entity.id
_entity.type
_entity.pdbx_description
1 polymer ?
#
loop_
_entity_poly.entity_id
_entity_poly.type
_entity_poly.pdbx_seq_one_letter_code
_entity_poly.pdbx_strand_id
1 'polypeptide(L)'
;MQALFMVVMFVLAQGIAAGAAVPRPAGVEEELALANAAYERYENKIALEHYLNVLKEDPKNYEALWKGARSYADVGKPFEKDDQDKALSYYQAGDSLARQAVSLYPDSANTHFVLALCVGRVALFEGGKTKIRLSKEVKK
;
A
#
# COMPACT_ATOMS: atom_id res chain seq x y z
N MET A 1 64.87 -10.57 32.66
CA MET A 1 64.46 -11.97 32.87
C MET A 1 63.31 -11.94 33.86
N GLN A 2 62.09 -12.07 33.35
CA GLN A 2 61.27 -13.30 33.45
C GLN A 2 60.51 -13.39 34.77
N ALA A 3 59.23 -13.03 34.70
CA ALA A 3 58.11 -13.58 35.48
C ALA A 3 56.86 -12.92 34.86
N LEU A 4 56.22 -13.48 33.82
CA LEU A 4 55.37 -14.67 33.86
C LEU A 4 54.70 -14.83 35.24
N PHE A 5 53.68 -14.04 35.52
CA PHE A 5 52.51 -14.39 36.33
C PHE A 5 51.58 -13.16 36.40
N MET A 6 50.81 -12.93 35.34
CA MET A 6 49.68 -11.98 35.39
C MET A 6 48.55 -12.47 34.48
N VAL A 7 48.12 -13.70 34.74
CA VAL A 7 46.75 -14.13 34.42
C VAL A 7 45.90 -13.70 35.62
N VAL A 8 44.70 -13.23 35.34
CA VAL A 8 43.67 -12.79 36.30
C VAL A 8 43.79 -11.34 36.76
N MET A 9 43.56 -10.40 35.85
CA MET A 9 42.62 -9.31 36.13
C MET A 9 42.28 -8.55 34.85
N PHE A 10 40.98 -8.30 34.68
CA PHE A 10 40.46 -7.25 33.81
C PHE A 10 40.46 -7.53 32.31
N VAL A 11 39.64 -8.52 31.93
CA VAL A 11 38.81 -8.42 30.73
C VAL A 11 37.96 -7.15 30.85
N LEU A 12 38.44 -6.03 30.31
CA LEU A 12 37.63 -4.88 29.93
C LEU A 12 37.37 -4.99 28.43
N ALA A 13 36.16 -5.40 28.04
CA ALA A 13 35.07 -4.45 27.86
C ALA A 13 35.39 -3.38 26.80
N GLN A 14 35.51 -3.83 25.56
CA GLN A 14 35.09 -3.05 24.39
C GLN A 14 34.01 -3.89 23.70
N GLY A 15 32.84 -3.97 24.35
CA GLY A 15 31.65 -4.51 23.75
C GLY A 15 31.24 -3.58 22.60
N ILE A 16 31.31 -4.10 21.39
CA ILE A 16 30.71 -3.49 20.20
C ILE A 16 29.19 -3.57 20.40
N ALA A 17 28.63 -2.58 21.09
CA ALA A 17 27.20 -2.32 21.01
C ALA A 17 26.95 -1.47 19.76
N ALA A 18 27.18 -2.09 18.59
CA ALA A 18 26.42 -1.71 17.41
C ALA A 18 24.99 -2.14 17.71
N GLY A 19 24.24 -1.25 18.38
CA GLY A 19 22.80 -1.26 18.30
C GLY A 19 22.46 -1.05 16.83
N ALA A 20 22.46 -2.13 16.05
CA ALA A 20 21.66 -2.20 14.86
C ALA A 20 20.26 -1.81 15.37
N ALA A 21 19.81 -0.61 15.00
CA ALA A 21 18.41 -0.28 15.06
C ALA A 21 17.74 -1.39 14.26
N VAL A 22 17.28 -2.43 14.96
CA VAL A 22 16.32 -3.37 14.40
C VAL A 22 15.24 -2.44 13.88
N PRO A 23 14.97 -2.39 12.57
CA PRO A 23 13.87 -1.59 12.08
C PRO A 23 12.66 -2.09 12.84
N ARG A 24 12.19 -1.28 13.79
CA ARG A 24 10.93 -1.55 14.47
C ARG A 24 9.92 -1.58 13.33
N PRO A 25 9.02 -2.58 13.25
CA PRO A 25 7.94 -2.50 12.29
C PRO A 25 7.31 -1.12 12.46
N ALA A 26 7.38 -0.30 11.39
CA ALA A 26 6.76 1.01 11.39
C ALA A 26 5.31 0.79 11.82
N GLY A 27 4.87 1.56 12.82
CA GLY A 27 3.49 1.41 13.30
C GLY A 27 2.53 1.61 12.13
N VAL A 28 1.35 0.98 12.18
CA VAL A 28 0.29 1.19 11.17
C VAL A 28 0.09 2.67 10.85
N GLU A 29 0.11 3.53 11.86
CA GLU A 29 -0.03 4.99 11.72
C GLU A 29 1.16 5.66 11.01
N GLU A 30 2.39 5.20 11.28
CA GLU A 30 3.60 5.73 10.64
C GLU A 30 3.61 5.36 9.16
N GLU A 31 3.30 4.10 8.83
CA GLU A 31 3.21 3.62 7.46
C GLU A 31 2.11 4.36 6.68
N LEU A 32 0.97 4.65 7.34
CA LEU A 32 -0.10 5.45 6.76
C LEU A 32 0.33 6.90 6.51
N ALA A 33 1.07 7.51 7.43
CA ALA A 33 1.62 8.86 7.26
C ALA A 33 2.63 8.92 6.10
N LEU A 34 3.51 7.92 5.98
CA LEU A 34 4.43 7.77 4.85
C LEU A 34 3.68 7.63 3.52
N ALA A 35 2.64 6.80 3.49
CA ALA A 35 1.79 6.63 2.31
C ALA A 35 1.11 7.94 1.88
N ASN A 36 0.56 8.68 2.84
CA ASN A 36 -0.08 9.98 2.60
C ASN A 36 0.94 11.00 2.07
N ALA A 37 2.12 11.10 2.70
CA ALA A 37 3.15 12.03 2.28
C ALA A 37 3.70 11.70 0.87
N ALA A 38 3.89 10.41 0.55
CA ALA A 38 4.26 9.99 -0.80
C ALA A 38 3.19 10.33 -1.83
N TYR A 39 1.91 10.16 -1.47
CA TYR A 39 0.79 10.53 -2.34
C TYR A 39 0.77 12.04 -2.66
N GLU A 40 0.99 12.89 -1.65
CA GLU A 40 1.06 14.35 -1.83
C GLU A 40 2.20 14.79 -2.74
N ARG A 41 3.28 14.01 -2.81
CA ARG A 41 4.41 14.22 -3.73
C ARG A 41 4.21 13.59 -5.12
N TYR A 42 3.04 13.02 -5.41
CA TYR A 42 2.74 12.27 -6.63
C TYR A 42 3.61 11.02 -6.83
N GLU A 43 4.21 10.51 -5.76
CA GLU A 43 4.98 9.25 -5.75
C GLU A 43 4.02 8.06 -5.62
N ASN A 44 3.06 7.93 -6.54
CA ASN A 44 1.90 7.04 -6.41
C ASN A 44 2.26 5.56 -6.17
N LYS A 45 3.37 5.10 -6.75
CA LYS A 45 3.86 3.74 -6.54
C LYS A 45 4.36 3.53 -5.10
N ILE A 46 5.10 4.50 -4.57
CA ILE A 46 5.61 4.47 -3.18
C ILE A 46 4.42 4.56 -2.21
N ALA A 47 3.47 5.45 -2.49
CA ALA A 47 2.24 5.56 -1.71
C ALA A 47 1.48 4.22 -1.65
N LEU A 48 1.31 3.57 -2.82
CA LEU A 48 0.66 2.27 -2.91
C LEU A 48 1.39 1.20 -2.09
N GLU A 49 2.72 1.14 -2.18
CA GLU A 49 3.53 0.18 -1.40
C GLU A 49 3.30 0.34 0.11
N HIS A 50 3.28 1.57 0.61
CA HIS A 50 3.00 1.84 2.03
C HIS A 50 1.56 1.52 2.42
N TYR A 51 0.54 1.88 1.63
CA TYR A 51 -0.85 1.46 1.93
C TYR A 51 -1.00 -0.06 1.97
N LEU A 52 -0.31 -0.79 1.08
CA LEU A 52 -0.35 -2.25 1.10
C LEU A 52 0.35 -2.83 2.33
N ASN A 53 1.39 -2.18 2.85
CA ASN A 53 2.02 -2.59 4.11
C ASN A 53 1.08 -2.36 5.29
N VAL A 54 0.35 -1.24 5.33
CA VAL A 54 -0.73 -1.03 6.31
C VAL A 54 -1.75 -2.18 6.24
N LEU A 55 -2.18 -2.57 5.04
CA LEU A 55 -3.16 -3.66 4.86
C LEU A 55 -2.62 -5.06 5.18
N LYS A 56 -1.31 -5.26 5.28
CA LYS A 56 -0.74 -6.52 5.79
C LYS A 56 -0.91 -6.63 7.30
N GLU A 57 -0.75 -5.53 8.03
CA GLU A 57 -0.85 -5.46 9.49
C GLU A 57 -2.29 -5.28 9.96
N ASP A 58 -3.05 -4.42 9.28
CA ASP A 58 -4.48 -4.16 9.50
C ASP A 58 -5.25 -4.29 8.18
N PRO A 59 -5.66 -5.52 7.79
CA PRO A 59 -6.37 -5.77 6.52
C PRO A 59 -7.71 -5.08 6.38
N LYS A 60 -8.24 -4.50 7.47
CA LYS A 60 -9.51 -3.77 7.46
C LYS A 60 -9.29 -2.27 7.55
N ASN A 61 -8.05 -1.77 7.56
CA ASN A 61 -7.77 -0.37 7.75
C ASN A 61 -8.52 0.51 6.74
N TYR A 62 -9.43 1.34 7.24
CA TYR A 62 -10.31 2.16 6.41
C TYR A 62 -9.52 3.01 5.40
N GLU A 63 -8.54 3.77 5.87
CA GLU A 63 -7.81 4.70 5.00
C GLU A 63 -6.97 3.97 3.96
N ALA A 64 -6.26 2.90 4.36
CA ALA A 64 -5.41 2.18 3.43
C ALA A 64 -6.21 1.45 2.35
N LEU A 65 -7.43 0.97 2.65
CA LEU A 65 -8.30 0.35 1.64
C LEU A 65 -8.68 1.33 0.53
N TRP A 66 -9.31 2.46 0.88
CA TRP A 66 -9.79 3.38 -0.15
C TRP A 66 -8.67 4.19 -0.79
N LYS A 67 -7.65 4.59 -0.03
CA LYS A 67 -6.49 5.31 -0.60
C LYS A 67 -5.61 4.39 -1.43
N GLY A 68 -5.40 3.15 -1.01
CA GLY A 68 -4.68 2.13 -1.78
C GLY A 68 -5.40 1.80 -3.09
N ALA A 69 -6.72 1.63 -3.08
CA ALA A 69 -7.51 1.45 -4.30
C ALA A 69 -7.36 2.62 -5.29
N ARG A 70 -7.35 3.87 -4.79
CA ARG A 70 -7.09 5.06 -5.61
C ARG A 70 -5.66 5.05 -6.16
N SER A 71 -4.66 4.74 -5.34
CA SER A 71 -3.27 4.68 -5.76
C SER A 71 -3.02 3.61 -6.82
N TYR A 72 -3.74 2.47 -6.77
CA TYR A 72 -3.73 1.50 -7.87
C TYR A 72 -4.18 2.13 -9.20
N ALA A 73 -5.25 2.94 -9.20
CA ALA A 73 -5.70 3.63 -10.40
C ALA A 73 -4.67 4.67 -10.89
N ASP A 74 -4.02 5.38 -9.99
CA ASP A 74 -2.99 6.37 -10.34
C ASP A 74 -1.71 5.70 -10.89
N VAL A 75 -1.31 4.55 -10.34
CA VAL A 75 -0.17 3.76 -10.85
C VAL A 75 -0.46 3.10 -12.19
N GLY A 76 -1.71 2.67 -12.44
CA GLY A 76 -2.12 2.10 -13.73
C GLY A 76 -2.15 3.12 -14.87
N LYS A 77 -2.40 4.40 -14.57
CA LYS A 77 -2.68 5.45 -15.57
C LYS A 77 -1.61 5.61 -16.65
N PRO A 78 -0.29 5.63 -16.35
CA PRO A 78 0.73 5.79 -17.38
C PRO A 78 0.78 4.63 -18.38
N PHE A 79 0.31 3.44 -18.00
CA PHE A 79 0.36 2.24 -18.85
C PHE A 79 -0.78 2.15 -19.87
N GLU A 80 -1.80 3.01 -19.80
CA GLU A 80 -3.02 2.89 -20.64
C GLU A 80 -2.77 2.88 -22.16
N LYS A 81 -1.65 3.47 -22.61
CA LYS A 81 -1.30 3.55 -24.04
C LYS A 81 -0.29 2.49 -24.46
N ASP A 82 0.71 2.24 -23.62
CA ASP A 82 1.90 1.47 -24.00
C ASP A 82 1.83 0.01 -23.50
N ASP A 83 1.04 -0.27 -22.47
CA ASP A 83 0.90 -1.60 -21.86
C ASP A 83 -0.49 -1.76 -21.22
N GLN A 84 -1.48 -2.03 -22.08
CA GLN A 84 -2.89 -2.08 -21.68
C GLN A 84 -3.19 -3.20 -20.67
N ASP A 85 -2.53 -4.35 -20.80
CA ASP A 85 -2.71 -5.48 -19.89
C ASP A 85 -2.19 -5.13 -18.49
N LYS A 86 -1.06 -4.43 -18.41
CA LYS A 86 -0.53 -3.92 -17.15
C LYS A 86 -1.43 -2.85 -16.54
N ALA A 87 -1.93 -1.92 -17.33
CA ALA A 87 -2.91 -0.93 -16.87
C ALA A 87 -4.16 -1.62 -16.28
N LEU A 88 -4.72 -2.59 -17.00
CA LEU A 88 -5.87 -3.36 -16.56
C LEU A 88 -5.59 -4.14 -15.27
N SER A 89 -4.41 -4.74 -15.12
CA SER A 89 -4.05 -5.47 -13.90
C SER A 89 -4.06 -4.57 -12.65
N TYR A 90 -3.55 -3.34 -12.76
CA TYR A 90 -3.61 -2.36 -11.67
C TYR A 90 -5.04 -1.94 -11.37
N TYR A 91 -5.88 -1.74 -12.40
CA TYR A 91 -7.28 -1.37 -12.21
C TYR A 91 -8.11 -2.47 -11.57
N GLN A 92 -7.88 -3.73 -11.92
CA GLN A 92 -8.54 -4.88 -11.30
C GLN A 92 -8.10 -5.04 -9.83
N ALA A 93 -6.81 -4.83 -9.52
CA ALA A 93 -6.33 -4.83 -8.14
C ALA A 93 -6.98 -3.69 -7.31
N GLY A 94 -7.08 -2.49 -7.87
CA GLY A 94 -7.78 -1.38 -7.24
C GLY A 94 -9.28 -1.65 -7.04
N ASP A 95 -9.96 -2.24 -8.02
CA ASP A 95 -11.38 -2.63 -7.93
C ASP A 95 -11.60 -3.63 -6.79
N SER A 96 -10.71 -4.62 -6.63
CA SER A 96 -10.78 -5.57 -5.53
C SER A 96 -10.72 -4.88 -4.16
N LEU A 97 -9.75 -3.98 -3.94
CA LEU A 97 -9.66 -3.20 -2.70
C LEU A 97 -10.87 -2.28 -2.50
N ALA A 98 -11.36 -1.64 -3.55
CA ALA A 98 -12.52 -0.76 -3.46
C ALA A 98 -13.79 -1.52 -3.05
N ARG A 99 -14.02 -2.72 -3.61
CA ARG A 99 -15.13 -3.59 -3.23
C ARG A 99 -15.01 -4.06 -1.78
N GLN A 100 -13.80 -4.38 -1.33
CA GLN A 100 -13.55 -4.68 0.08
C GLN A 100 -13.87 -3.47 0.97
N ALA A 101 -13.47 -2.27 0.57
CA ALA A 101 -13.76 -1.04 1.29
C ALA A 101 -15.26 -0.79 1.45
N VAL A 102 -16.05 -0.89 0.36
CA VAL A 102 -17.52 -0.74 0.41
C VAL A 102 -18.18 -1.82 1.25
N SER A 103 -17.67 -3.05 1.21
CA SER A 103 -18.19 -4.16 2.04
C SER A 103 -18.03 -3.90 3.54
N LEU A 104 -16.90 -3.32 3.94
CA LEU A 104 -16.58 -3.02 5.35
C LEU A 104 -17.14 -1.68 5.82
N TYR A 105 -17.24 -0.70 4.93
CA TYR A 105 -17.59 0.68 5.23
C TYR A 105 -18.66 1.23 4.26
N PRO A 106 -19.85 0.60 4.20
CA PRO A 106 -20.87 0.90 3.19
C PRO A 106 -21.45 2.31 3.28
N ASP A 107 -21.32 3.00 4.41
CA ASP A 107 -21.84 4.37 4.58
C ASP A 107 -20.82 5.45 4.21
N SER A 108 -19.60 5.06 3.81
CA SER A 108 -18.54 6.00 3.46
C SER A 108 -18.60 6.44 2.00
N ALA A 109 -18.76 7.75 1.80
CA ALA A 109 -18.65 8.38 0.48
C ALA A 109 -17.31 8.09 -0.23
N ASN A 110 -16.20 7.99 0.51
CA ASN A 110 -14.88 7.71 -0.09
C ASN A 110 -14.82 6.30 -0.69
N THR A 111 -15.45 5.32 -0.05
CA THR A 111 -15.44 3.93 -0.54
C THR A 111 -16.27 3.78 -1.81
N HIS A 112 -17.43 4.43 -1.87
CA HIS A 112 -18.25 4.47 -3.09
C HIS A 112 -17.57 5.25 -4.21
N PHE A 113 -16.92 6.38 -3.88
CA PHE A 113 -16.14 7.14 -4.85
C PHE A 113 -15.03 6.28 -5.48
N VAL A 114 -14.23 5.58 -4.67
CA VAL A 114 -13.13 4.79 -5.20
C VAL A 114 -13.61 3.54 -5.94
N LEU A 115 -14.75 2.96 -5.52
CA LEU A 115 -15.40 1.90 -6.30
C LEU A 115 -15.80 2.40 -7.69
N ALA A 116 -16.45 3.55 -7.76
CA ALA A 116 -16.82 4.18 -9.03
C ALA A 116 -15.59 4.47 -9.92
N LEU A 117 -14.52 4.98 -9.31
CA LEU A 117 -13.25 5.24 -9.99
C LEU A 117 -12.67 3.96 -10.59
N CYS A 118 -12.46 2.91 -9.78
CA CYS A 118 -11.82 1.68 -10.21
C CYS A 118 -12.67 0.89 -11.21
N VAL A 119 -13.98 0.76 -10.96
CA VAL A 119 -14.92 0.12 -11.90
C VAL A 119 -14.94 0.86 -13.24
N GLY A 120 -14.95 2.19 -13.22
CA GLY A 120 -14.88 3.01 -14.43
C GLY A 120 -13.59 2.77 -15.22
N ARG A 121 -12.45 2.65 -14.54
CA ARG A 121 -11.15 2.34 -15.16
C ARG A 121 -11.14 0.95 -15.79
N VAL A 122 -11.60 -0.08 -15.09
CA VAL A 122 -11.72 -1.44 -15.64
C VAL A 122 -12.62 -1.44 -16.87
N ALA A 123 -13.76 -0.74 -16.82
CA ALA A 123 -14.70 -0.65 -17.93
C ALA A 123 -14.10 -0.06 -19.22
N LEU A 124 -13.01 0.72 -19.17
CA LEU A 124 -12.36 1.23 -20.38
C LEU A 124 -11.81 0.10 -21.26
N PHE A 125 -11.36 -1.01 -20.66
CA PHE A 125 -10.68 -2.14 -21.30
C PHE A 125 -11.61 -3.32 -21.61
N GLU A 126 -12.87 -3.22 -21.21
CA GLU A 126 -13.83 -4.31 -21.29
C GLU A 126 -14.74 -4.22 -22.53
N GLY A 127 -15.36 -5.35 -22.90
CA GLY A 127 -16.36 -5.39 -23.97
C GLY A 127 -17.69 -4.71 -23.59
N GLY A 128 -18.50 -4.33 -24.59
CA GLY A 128 -19.73 -3.53 -24.37
C GLY A 128 -20.73 -4.11 -23.35
N LYS A 129 -20.91 -5.44 -23.31
CA LYS A 129 -21.78 -6.11 -22.32
C LYS A 129 -21.27 -5.91 -20.89
N THR A 130 -19.96 -6.04 -20.68
CA THR A 130 -19.35 -5.85 -19.36
C THR A 130 -19.43 -4.38 -18.93
N LYS A 131 -19.19 -3.41 -19.84
CA LYS A 131 -19.36 -1.99 -19.52
C LYS A 131 -20.76 -1.65 -19.00
N ILE A 132 -21.80 -2.19 -19.65
CA ILE A 132 -23.20 -2.01 -19.22
C ILE A 132 -23.40 -2.57 -17.80
N ARG A 133 -22.90 -3.78 -17.51
CA ARG A 133 -22.99 -4.36 -16.17
C ARG A 133 -22.30 -3.48 -15.12
N LEU A 134 -21.05 -3.10 -15.38
CA LEU A 134 -20.24 -2.27 -14.47
C LEU A 134 -20.90 -0.91 -14.18
N SER A 135 -21.50 -0.27 -15.19
CA SER A 135 -22.23 1.00 -14.99
C SER A 135 -23.40 0.92 -14.00
N LYS A 136 -23.99 -0.27 -13.81
CA LYS A 136 -25.09 -0.47 -12.86
C LYS A 136 -24.58 -0.62 -11.42
N GLU A 137 -23.33 -0.98 -11.24
CA GLU A 137 -22.73 -1.15 -9.91
C GLU A 137 -22.45 0.20 -9.24
N VAL A 138 -22.15 1.24 -10.03
CA VAL A 138 -21.89 2.60 -9.55
C VAL A 138 -23.16 3.39 -9.20
N LYS A 139 -24.33 2.96 -9.68
CA LYS A 139 -25.60 3.68 -9.47
C LYS A 139 -26.28 3.39 -8.12
N LYS A 140 -25.77 2.41 -7.37
CA LYS A 140 -26.34 1.99 -6.09
C LYS A 140 -25.71 2.78 -4.96
#